data_AF-A0AAW2KNR4-F1
#
_entry.id   AF-A0AAW2KNR4-F1
#
_cell.length_a   1.000
_cell.length_b   1.000
_cell.length_c   1.000
_cell.angle_alpha   90.00
_cell.angle_beta   90.00
_cell.angle_gamma   90.00
#
_symmetry.space_group_name_H-M   'P 1'
#
loop_
_entity.id
_entity.type
_entity.pdbx_description
1 polymer ?
#
loop_
_entity_poly.entity_id
_entity_poly.type
_entity_poly.pdbx_seq_one_letter_code
_entity_poly.pdbx_strand_id
1 'polypeptide(L)'
;MWHRKIQYFLHHKKILDHLTTSMAEPKEPENGQTAQYRRELDAYNKWLEQDMTARFTMLTCMHDNLIREYEKYPMAKELWEVLKVAYGSISATRLTALALRFNQYVLDPKHSTI
;
A
#
# COMPACT_ATOMS: atom_id res chain seq x y z
N MET A 1 -9.90 -7.90 2.97
CA MET A 1 -10.03 -6.95 4.10
C MET A 1 -8.88 -5.94 4.17
N TRP A 2 -7.62 -6.37 4.15
CA TRP A 2 -6.46 -5.47 4.27
C TRP A 2 -6.34 -4.39 3.17
N HIS A 3 -6.67 -4.71 1.90
CA HIS A 3 -6.67 -3.73 0.80
C HIS A 3 -7.57 -2.50 1.07
N ARG A 4 -8.80 -2.70 1.56
CA ARG A 4 -9.71 -1.59 1.91
C ARG A 4 -9.16 -0.78 3.09
N LYS A 5 -8.58 -1.43 4.10
CA LYS A 5 -7.95 -0.72 5.24
C LYS A 5 -6.82 0.18 4.78
N ILE A 6 -5.94 -0.32 3.92
CA ILE A 6 -4.84 0.46 3.33
C ILE A 6 -5.38 1.67 2.57
N GLN A 7 -6.36 1.48 1.67
CA GLN A 7 -6.96 2.59 0.93
C GLN A 7 -7.58 3.64 1.84
N TYR A 8 -8.33 3.24 2.87
CA TYR A 8 -8.92 4.19 3.84
C TYR A 8 -7.86 4.95 4.62
N PHE A 9 -6.83 4.27 5.14
CA PHE A 9 -5.76 4.92 5.91
C PHE A 9 -4.94 5.90 5.05
N LEU A 10 -4.58 5.52 3.83
CA LEU A 10 -3.79 6.37 2.94
C LEU A 10 -4.60 7.54 2.38
N HIS A 11 -5.88 7.33 2.08
CA HIS A 11 -6.80 8.41 1.70
C HIS A 11 -6.99 9.41 2.85
N HIS A 12 -7.20 8.93 4.08
CA HIS A 12 -7.31 9.78 5.27
C HIS A 12 -6.03 10.62 5.50
N LYS A 13 -4.86 10.02 5.30
CA LYS A 13 -3.56 10.69 5.42
C LYS A 13 -3.18 11.55 4.20
N LYS A 14 -4.02 11.63 3.15
CA LYS A 14 -3.75 12.35 1.89
C LYS A 14 -2.43 11.93 1.21
N ILE A 15 -2.05 10.66 1.32
CA ILE A 15 -0.83 10.09 0.73
C ILE A 15 -1.12 8.95 -0.24
N LEU A 16 -2.37 8.84 -0.71
CA LEU A 16 -2.77 7.78 -1.63
C LEU A 16 -2.03 7.85 -2.98
N ASP A 17 -1.69 9.07 -3.43
CA ASP A 17 -1.03 9.28 -4.72
C ASP A 17 0.39 8.67 -4.77
N HIS A 18 1.03 8.46 -3.61
CA HIS A 18 2.34 7.80 -3.49
C HIS A 18 2.31 6.33 -3.91
N LEU A 19 1.12 5.72 -4.02
CA LEU A 19 0.97 4.36 -4.56
C LEU A 19 1.18 4.30 -6.09
N THR A 20 1.12 5.45 -6.78
CA THR A 20 1.15 5.52 -8.26
C THR A 20 2.25 6.44 -8.79
N THR A 21 2.65 7.42 -7.99
CA THR A 21 3.69 8.39 -8.30
C THR A 21 5.02 7.98 -7.68
N SER A 22 6.11 8.40 -8.30
CA SER A 22 7.47 8.27 -7.77
C SER A 22 8.20 9.56 -8.13
N MET A 23 8.93 10.12 -7.18
CA MET A 23 9.76 11.30 -7.42
C MET A 23 11.22 10.87 -7.58
N ALA A 24 11.89 11.40 -8.59
CA ALA A 24 13.33 11.17 -8.76
C ALA A 24 14.10 12.08 -7.80
N GLU A 25 15.21 11.56 -7.27
CA GLU A 25 16.14 12.35 -6.47
C GLU A 25 16.71 13.51 -7.32
N PRO A 26 16.67 14.77 -6.83
CA PRO A 26 17.25 15.91 -7.52
C PRO A 26 18.74 15.70 -7.76
N LYS A 27 19.20 15.92 -9.00
CA LYS A 27 20.63 15.83 -9.32
C LYS A 27 21.35 17.09 -8.84
N GLU A 28 22.47 16.91 -8.15
CA GLU A 28 23.30 18.04 -7.74
C GLU A 28 23.83 18.79 -8.98
N PRO A 29 23.60 20.12 -9.08
CA PRO A 29 24.10 20.91 -10.19
C PRO A 29 25.62 21.10 -10.11
N GLU A 30 26.31 21.06 -11.26
CA GLU A 30 27.77 21.27 -11.37
C GLU A 30 28.22 22.64 -10.82
N ASN A 31 27.30 23.60 -10.81
CA ASN A 31 27.52 25.00 -10.44
C ASN A 31 27.42 25.24 -8.91
N GLY A 32 27.24 24.18 -8.12
CA GLY A 32 26.99 24.23 -6.69
C GLY A 32 25.51 24.42 -6.32
N GLN A 33 25.17 24.22 -5.04
CA GLN A 33 23.78 24.19 -4.55
C GLN A 33 23.04 25.52 -4.74
N THR A 34 22.29 25.62 -5.83
CA THR A 34 21.42 26.77 -6.10
C THR A 34 20.22 26.79 -5.14
N ALA A 35 19.62 27.97 -4.95
CA ALA A 35 18.39 28.10 -4.16
C ALA A 35 17.24 27.24 -4.72
N GLN A 36 17.25 26.95 -6.02
CA GLN A 36 16.32 26.04 -6.66
C GLN A 36 16.59 24.59 -6.28
N TYR A 37 17.84 24.12 -6.38
CA TYR A 37 18.23 22.76 -5.97
C TYR A 37 17.84 22.47 -4.51
N ARG A 38 18.05 23.43 -3.61
CA ARG A 38 17.64 23.29 -2.19
C ARG A 38 16.13 23.11 -2.04
N ARG A 39 15.32 23.85 -2.79
CA ARG A 39 13.85 23.71 -2.75
C ARG A 39 13.39 22.37 -3.31
N GLU A 40 14.00 21.92 -4.40
CA GLU A 40 13.71 20.62 -5.00
C GLU A 40 14.10 19.48 -4.06
N LEU A 41 15.24 19.60 -3.38
CA LEU A 41 15.69 18.65 -2.36
C LEU A 41 14.76 18.61 -1.14
N ASP A 42 14.33 19.76 -0.63
CA ASP A 42 13.36 19.83 0.47
C ASP A 42 12.01 19.21 0.07
N ALA A 43 11.55 19.46 -1.17
CA ALA A 43 10.33 18.85 -1.70
C ALA A 43 10.47 17.33 -1.83
N TYR A 44 11.62 16.84 -2.31
CA TYR A 44 11.93 15.41 -2.42
C TYR A 44 11.97 14.74 -1.04
N ASN A 45 12.65 15.34 -0.06
CA ASN A 45 12.72 14.79 1.30
C ASN A 45 11.34 14.67 1.94
N LYS A 46 10.52 15.73 1.81
CA LYS A 46 9.13 15.69 2.29
C LYS A 46 8.28 14.64 1.58
N TRP A 47 8.49 14.48 0.28
CA TRP A 47 7.85 13.41 -0.49
C TRP A 47 8.29 12.03 0.00
N LEU A 48 9.58 11.83 0.25
CA LEU A 48 10.16 10.56 0.72
C LEU A 48 9.61 10.15 2.09
N GLU A 49 9.47 11.09 3.02
CA GLU A 49 8.83 10.83 4.33
C GLU A 49 7.39 10.30 4.19
N GLN A 50 6.65 10.86 3.23
CA GLN A 50 5.28 10.44 2.94
C GLN A 50 5.23 9.08 2.24
N ASP A 51 6.14 8.82 1.29
CA ASP A 51 6.28 7.51 0.64
C ASP A 51 6.60 6.42 1.68
N MET A 52 7.56 6.68 2.57
CA MET A 52 7.91 5.76 3.67
C MET A 52 6.71 5.54 4.60
N THR A 53 5.97 6.59 4.95
CA THR A 53 4.75 6.47 5.76
C THR A 53 3.70 5.59 5.07
N ALA A 54 3.52 5.73 3.75
CA ALA A 54 2.62 4.88 2.99
C ALA A 54 3.09 3.42 2.99
N ARG A 55 4.38 3.18 2.74
CA ARG A 55 5.01 1.86 2.79
C ARG A 55 4.82 1.17 4.14
N PHE A 56 5.16 1.84 5.25
CA PHE A 56 4.99 1.28 6.59
C PHE A 56 3.53 1.01 6.93
N THR A 57 2.61 1.89 6.52
CA THR A 57 1.17 1.66 6.68
C THR A 57 0.72 0.40 5.94
N MET A 58 1.23 0.15 4.73
CA MET A 58 0.93 -1.07 4.00
C MET A 58 1.47 -2.32 4.71
N LEU A 59 2.73 -2.30 5.14
CA LEU A 59 3.37 -3.43 5.85
C LEU A 59 2.67 -3.74 7.18
N THR A 60 2.39 -2.72 8.00
CA THR A 60 1.72 -2.89 9.30
C THR A 60 0.28 -3.39 9.19
N CYS A 61 -0.36 -3.25 8.02
CA CYS A 61 -1.69 -3.80 7.76
C CYS A 61 -1.65 -5.30 7.40
N MET A 62 -0.47 -5.87 7.17
CA MET A 62 -0.28 -7.28 6.82
C MET A 62 0.01 -8.14 8.06
N HIS A 63 -0.08 -9.46 7.89
CA HIS A 63 0.37 -10.41 8.90
C HIS A 63 1.91 -10.50 8.92
N ASP A 64 2.49 -10.72 10.09
CA ASP A 64 3.95 -10.74 10.33
C ASP A 64 4.74 -11.68 9.40
N ASN A 65 4.12 -12.79 9.01
CA ASN A 65 4.74 -13.74 8.07
C ASN A 65 4.88 -13.17 6.64
N LEU A 66 3.98 -12.27 6.24
CA LEU A 66 4.02 -11.60 4.94
C LEU A 66 4.95 -10.39 4.98
N ILE A 67 5.07 -9.70 6.13
CA ILE A 67 5.94 -8.52 6.25
C ILE A 67 7.36 -8.82 5.73
N ARG A 68 7.96 -9.93 6.15
CA ARG A 68 9.31 -10.35 5.70
C ARG A 68 9.43 -10.56 4.19
N GLU A 69 8.35 -10.98 3.53
CA GLU A 69 8.34 -11.23 2.08
C GLU A 69 8.33 -9.92 1.27
N TYR A 70 7.67 -8.90 1.81
CA TYR A 70 7.39 -7.63 1.14
C TYR A 70 8.26 -6.45 1.62
N GLU A 71 9.02 -6.60 2.72
CA GLU A 71 9.96 -5.57 3.22
C GLU A 71 11.06 -5.21 2.21
N LYS A 72 11.40 -6.13 1.31
CA LYS A 72 12.44 -5.95 0.27
C LYS A 72 12.11 -4.85 -0.75
N TYR A 73 10.86 -4.38 -0.82
CA TYR A 73 10.46 -3.31 -1.72
C TYR A 73 10.66 -1.95 -1.04
N PRO A 74 11.59 -1.11 -1.52
CA PRO A 74 11.98 0.11 -0.83
C PRO A 74 10.97 1.25 -0.97
N MET A 75 10.22 1.33 -2.08
CA MET A 75 9.23 2.39 -2.30
C MET A 75 7.78 1.89 -2.13
N ALA A 76 6.88 2.79 -1.71
CA ALA A 76 5.46 2.47 -1.57
C ALA A 76 4.85 2.01 -2.89
N LYS A 77 5.17 2.69 -4.00
CA LYS A 77 4.72 2.32 -5.34
C LYS A 77 5.11 0.89 -5.73
N GLU A 78 6.36 0.51 -5.52
CA GLU A 78 6.86 -0.84 -5.88
C GLU A 78 6.16 -1.92 -5.06
N LEU A 79 6.04 -1.69 -3.74
CA LEU A 79 5.30 -2.56 -2.85
C LEU A 79 3.85 -2.71 -3.33
N TRP A 80 3.20 -1.59 -3.67
CA TRP A 80 1.82 -1.58 -4.14
C TRP A 80 1.61 -2.34 -5.46
N GLU A 81 2.50 -2.17 -6.44
CA GLU A 81 2.41 -2.90 -7.71
C GLU A 81 2.53 -4.42 -7.50
N VAL A 82 3.48 -4.86 -6.69
CA VAL A 82 3.66 -6.30 -6.41
C VAL A 82 2.46 -6.86 -5.66
N LEU A 83 1.90 -6.11 -4.71
CA LEU A 83 0.68 -6.49 -4.03
C LEU A 83 -0.52 -6.59 -4.98
N LYS A 84 -0.63 -5.70 -5.96
CA LYS A 84 -1.66 -5.80 -7.00
C LYS A 84 -1.47 -7.02 -7.90
N VAL A 85 -0.24 -7.40 -8.23
CA VAL A 85 0.01 -8.62 -9.02
C VAL A 85 -0.30 -9.87 -8.18
N ALA A 86 0.18 -9.92 -6.94
CA ALA A 86 0.01 -11.06 -6.05
C ALA A 86 -1.45 -11.26 -5.61
N TYR A 87 -2.21 -10.18 -5.40
CA TYR A 87 -3.55 -10.23 -4.80
C TYR A 87 -4.67 -9.60 -5.64
N GLY A 88 -4.35 -8.88 -6.72
CA GLY A 88 -5.34 -8.17 -7.54
C GLY A 88 -6.29 -9.11 -8.28
N SER A 89 -5.81 -10.26 -8.73
CA SER A 89 -6.63 -11.33 -9.34
C SER A 89 -7.30 -12.24 -8.30
N ILE A 90 -6.77 -12.31 -7.08
CA ILE A 90 -7.29 -13.13 -5.97
C ILE A 90 -8.62 -12.57 -5.42
N SER A 91 -8.84 -11.26 -5.56
CA SER A 91 -9.94 -10.57 -4.90
C SER A 91 -11.33 -11.03 -5.36
N ALA A 92 -11.65 -11.02 -6.66
CA ALA A 92 -13.02 -11.30 -7.10
C ALA A 92 -13.44 -12.76 -6.83
N THR A 93 -12.69 -13.74 -7.33
CA THR A 93 -13.11 -15.14 -7.28
C THR A 93 -13.00 -15.73 -5.88
N ARG A 94 -11.96 -15.39 -5.10
CA ARG A 94 -11.83 -15.91 -3.73
C ARG A 94 -12.70 -15.15 -2.72
N LEU A 95 -13.01 -13.87 -2.92
CA LEU A 95 -14.03 -13.19 -2.10
C LEU A 95 -15.42 -13.76 -2.40
N THR A 96 -15.76 -14.03 -3.66
CA THR A 96 -17.02 -14.69 -4.01
C THR A 96 -17.08 -16.11 -3.45
N ALA A 97 -16.00 -16.89 -3.54
CA ALA A 97 -15.95 -18.22 -2.94
C ALA A 97 -16.05 -18.19 -1.40
N LEU A 98 -15.44 -17.20 -0.74
CA LEU A 98 -15.54 -17.02 0.70
C LEU A 98 -16.95 -16.56 1.11
N ALA A 99 -17.57 -15.64 0.36
CA ALA A 99 -18.94 -15.19 0.58
C ALA A 99 -19.95 -16.32 0.35
N LEU A 100 -19.74 -17.17 -0.66
CA LEU A 100 -20.53 -18.38 -0.90
C LEU A 100 -20.41 -19.37 0.26
N ARG A 101 -19.20 -19.63 0.75
CA ARG A 101 -18.99 -20.52 1.91
C ARG A 101 -19.59 -19.94 3.20
N PHE A 102 -19.52 -18.62 3.39
CA PHE A 102 -20.14 -17.95 4.53
C PHE A 102 -21.67 -18.01 4.45
N ASN A 103 -22.26 -17.76 3.27
CA ASN A 103 -23.70 -17.92 3.05
C ASN A 103 -24.15 -19.37 3.22
N GLN A 104 -23.38 -20.35 2.75
CA GLN A 104 -23.66 -21.77 2.99
C GLN A 104 -23.60 -22.14 4.49
N TYR A 105 -22.66 -21.56 5.23
CA TYR A 105 -22.57 -21.76 6.69
C TYR A 105 -23.77 -21.15 7.44
N VAL A 106 -24.22 -19.96 7.04
CA VAL A 106 -25.40 -19.29 7.64
C VAL A 106 -26.71 -20.01 7.25
N LEU A 107 -26.79 -20.53 6.02
CA LEU A 107 -27.96 -21.25 5.51
C LEU A 107 -27.99 -22.73 5.92
N ASP A 108 -26.95 -23.26 6.55
CA ASP A 108 -26.96 -24.62 7.11
C ASP A 108 -27.87 -24.63 8.36
N PRO A 109 -29.00 -25.37 8.34
CA PRO A 109 -29.94 -25.41 9.46
C PRO A 109 -29.34 -26.02 10.74
N LYS A 110 -28.11 -26.56 10.70
CA LYS A 110 -27.37 -26.96 11.90
C LYS A 110 -26.75 -25.80 12.68
N HIS A 111 -26.61 -24.62 12.06
CA HIS A 111 -26.03 -23.42 12.68
C HIS A 111 -27.03 -22.25 12.82
N SER A 112 -28.20 -22.36 12.22
CA SER A 112 -29.36 -21.50 12.50
C SER A 112 -30.08 -21.98 13.77
N THR A 113 -29.48 -21.76 14.93
CA THR A 113 -30.24 -21.75 16.20
C THR A 113 -30.80 -20.35 16.42
N ILE A 114 -32.13 -20.32 16.60
CA ILE A 114 -33.00 -19.19 16.96
C ILE A 114 -32.45 -18.43 18.17
#